data_AF-A0A8J9TCG8-F1
#
_entry.id   AF-A0A8J9TCG8-F1
#
_cell.length_a   1.000
_cell.length_b   1.000
_cell.length_c   1.000
_cell.angle_alpha   90.00
_cell.angle_beta   90.00
_cell.angle_gamma   90.00
#
_symmetry.space_group_name_H-M   'P 1'
#
loop_
_entity.id
_entity.type
_entity.pdbx_description
1 polymer ?
#
loop_
_entity_poly.entity_id
_entity_poly.type
_entity_poly.pdbx_seq_one_letter_code
_entity_poly.pdbx_strand_id
1 'polypeptide(L)'
;MSEGSVNSENVGVAFGLVIGAGAATSLGAGVVFVPALVKLASRRTLAAALGLSAGVMVYVSLVEIFNEANRHFEEAGFPTDEAYLYATISFFSGVIVMV
;
A
#
# COMPACT_ATOMS: atom_id res chain seq x y z
N MET A 1 10.46 -10.50 -14.53
CA MET A 1 11.47 -10.20 -13.48
C MET A 1 11.28 -11.28 -12.45
N SER A 2 12.25 -12.17 -12.26
CA SER A 2 12.09 -13.42 -11.52
C SER A 2 11.28 -13.24 -10.24
N GLU A 3 10.18 -13.99 -10.15
CA GLU A 3 9.53 -14.33 -8.89
C GLU A 3 10.65 -14.56 -7.87
N GLY A 4 10.73 -13.68 -6.88
CA GLY A 4 11.58 -13.91 -5.74
C GLY A 4 11.09 -15.21 -5.12
N SER A 5 11.80 -16.29 -5.42
CA SER A 5 11.76 -17.54 -4.68
C SER A 5 11.48 -17.19 -3.23
N VAL A 6 10.43 -17.78 -2.65
CA VAL A 6 10.22 -17.79 -1.20
C VAL A 6 11.40 -18.56 -0.61
N ASN A 7 12.56 -17.92 -0.59
CA ASN A 7 13.68 -18.29 0.22
C ASN A 7 13.25 -17.94 1.62
N SER A 8 13.48 -18.85 2.57
CA SER A 8 13.36 -18.59 4.00
C SER A 8 14.06 -17.28 4.41
N GLU A 9 15.03 -16.82 3.61
CA GLU A 9 15.74 -15.55 3.71
C GLU A 9 14.84 -14.30 3.54
N ASN A 10 13.85 -14.31 2.65
CA ASN A 10 12.96 -13.16 2.43
C ASN A 10 11.90 -13.02 3.52
N VAL A 11 11.56 -14.11 4.20
CA VAL A 11 10.55 -14.10 5.28
C VAL A 11 11.00 -13.21 6.43
N GLY A 12 12.29 -13.26 6.79
CA GLY A 12 12.87 -12.41 7.83
C GLY A 12 12.78 -10.92 7.48
N VAL A 13 13.06 -10.57 6.23
CA VAL A 13 12.97 -9.17 5.73
C VAL A 13 11.52 -8.70 5.70
N ALA A 14 10.59 -9.49 5.16
CA ALA A 14 9.17 -9.16 5.12
C ALA A 14 8.59 -8.94 6.52
N PHE A 15 8.97 -9.79 7.48
CA PHE A 15 8.56 -9.65 8.88
C PHE A 15 9.16 -8.40 9.54
N GLY A 16 10.44 -8.12 9.28
CA GLY A 16 11.10 -6.89 9.75
C GLY A 16 10.42 -5.62 9.22
N LEU A 17 10.03 -5.61 7.94
CA LEU A 17 9.28 -4.51 7.32
C LEU A 17 7.89 -4.34 7.96
N VAL A 18 7.16 -5.43 8.20
CA VAL A 18 5.85 -5.40 8.88
C VAL A 18 5.95 -4.88 10.31
N ILE A 19 6.95 -5.32 11.08
CA ILE A 19 7.19 -4.81 12.44
C ILE A 19 7.53 -3.32 12.38
N GLY A 20 8.39 -2.91 11.45
CA GLY A 20 8.74 -1.49 11.26
C GLY A 20 7.51 -0.64 10.93
N ALA A 21 6.66 -1.10 10.01
CA ALA A 21 5.41 -0.42 9.67
C ALA A 21 4.46 -0.32 10.87
N GLY A 22 4.27 -1.41 11.62
CA GLY A 22 3.45 -1.41 12.83
C GLY A 22 4.01 -0.54 13.96
N ALA A 23 5.34 -0.48 14.11
CA ALA A 23 6.01 0.43 15.03
C ALA A 23 5.76 1.89 14.64
N ALA A 24 5.83 2.24 13.36
CA ALA A 24 5.53 3.59 12.88
C ALA A 24 4.08 4.00 13.19
N THR A 25 3.10 3.11 12.96
CA THR A 25 1.69 3.38 13.32
C THR A 25 1.48 3.53 14.82
N SER A 26 2.11 2.66 15.64
CA SER A 26 1.97 2.72 17.10
C SER A 26 2.65 3.96 17.71
N LEU A 27 3.78 4.41 17.15
CA LEU A 27 4.37 5.70 17.49
C LEU A 27 3.43 6.87 17.15
N GLY A 28 2.83 6.85 15.95
CA GLY A 28 1.83 7.85 15.54
C GLY A 28 0.60 7.87 16.45
N ALA A 29 0.11 6.71 16.89
CA ALA A 29 -0.97 6.60 17.86
C ALA A 29 -0.55 7.05 19.27
N GLY A 30 0.68 6.76 19.66
CA GLY A 30 1.26 7.12 20.96
C GLY A 30 1.31 8.63 21.22
N VAL A 31 1.47 9.43 20.15
CA VAL A 31 1.44 10.90 20.19
C VAL A 31 0.15 11.45 20.81
N VAL A 32 -0.96 10.72 20.73
CA VAL A 32 -2.27 11.13 21.28
C VAL A 32 -2.25 11.20 22.82
N PHE A 33 -1.42 10.42 23.49
CA PHE A 33 -1.35 10.40 24.97
C PHE A 33 -0.59 11.59 25.56
N VAL A 34 0.12 12.37 24.74
CA VAL A 34 0.86 13.56 25.20
C VAL A 34 0.06 14.83 24.85
N PRO A 35 -0.63 15.46 25.83
CA PRO A 35 -1.54 16.58 25.56
C PRO A 35 -0.84 17.81 24.96
N ALA A 36 0.46 18.00 25.24
CA ALA A 36 1.26 19.06 24.63
C ALA A 36 1.47 18.86 23.11
N LEU A 37 1.63 17.61 22.67
CA LEU A 37 1.87 17.26 21.27
C LEU A 37 0.55 17.24 20.46
N VAL A 38 -0.54 16.79 21.07
CA VAL A 38 -1.89 16.87 20.48
C VAL A 38 -2.29 18.32 20.17
N LYS A 39 -1.91 19.26 21.04
CA LYS A 39 -2.14 20.69 20.81
C LYS A 39 -1.36 21.22 19.59
N LEU A 40 -0.22 20.60 19.27
CA LEU A 40 0.61 20.92 18.11
C LEU A 40 0.09 20.25 16.82
N ALA A 41 -0.52 19.06 16.94
CA ALA A 41 -1.25 18.35 15.88
C ALA A 41 -2.63 18.98 15.62
N SER A 42 -2.61 20.25 15.21
CA SER A 42 -3.83 20.98 14.81
C SER A 42 -4.55 20.30 13.64
N ARG A 43 -5.85 20.58 13.45
CA ARG A 43 -6.65 20.05 12.32
C ARG A 43 -5.96 20.24 10.96
N ARG A 44 -5.24 21.35 10.77
CA ARG A 44 -4.53 21.64 9.52
C ARG A 44 -3.35 20.70 9.30
N THR A 45 -2.56 20.45 10.34
CA THR A 45 -1.43 19.52 10.28
C THR A 45 -1.91 18.09 10.06
N LEU A 46 -2.98 17.68 10.76
CA LEU A 46 -3.56 16.34 10.61
C LEU A 46 -4.15 16.14 9.21
N ALA A 47 -4.89 17.11 8.68
CA ALA A 47 -5.42 17.04 7.32
C ALA A 47 -4.31 16.98 6.27
N ALA A 48 -3.21 17.71 6.46
CA ALA A 48 -2.04 17.64 5.59
C ALA A 48 -1.37 16.26 5.63
N ALA A 49 -1.18 15.68 6.82
CA ALA A 49 -0.59 14.36 6.98
C ALA A 49 -1.48 13.25 6.40
N LEU A 50 -2.80 13.30 6.63
CA LEU A 50 -3.76 12.36 6.06
C LEU A 50 -3.82 12.48 4.53
N GLY A 51 -3.81 13.70 3.99
CA GLY A 51 -3.76 13.94 2.56
C GLY A 51 -2.47 13.42 1.91
N LEU A 52 -1.32 13.61 2.57
CA LEU A 52 -0.04 13.05 2.13
C LEU A 52 -0.09 11.51 2.10
N SER A 53 -0.59 10.88 3.17
CA SER A 53 -0.70 9.42 3.27
C SER A 53 -1.66 8.84 2.22
N ALA A 54 -2.81 9.48 2.02
CA ALA A 54 -3.76 9.10 0.98
C ALA A 54 -3.14 9.23 -0.43
N GLY A 55 -2.38 10.31 -0.67
CA GLY A 55 -1.68 10.52 -1.94
C GLY A 55 -0.65 9.43 -2.24
N VAL A 56 0.19 9.07 -1.26
CA VAL A 56 1.18 7.98 -1.41
C VAL A 56 0.49 6.66 -1.72
N MET A 57 -0.59 6.31 -1.01
CA MET A 57 -1.29 5.04 -1.26
C MET A 57 -1.99 5.00 -2.62
N VAL A 58 -2.53 6.12 -3.11
CA VAL A 58 -3.10 6.19 -4.47
C VAL A 58 -2.00 6.02 -5.53
N TYR A 59 -0.83 6.64 -5.36
CA TYR A 59 0.30 6.47 -6.26
C TYR A 59 0.76 5.02 -6.31
N VAL A 60 1.02 4.40 -5.15
CA VAL A 60 1.43 2.99 -5.06
C VAL A 60 0.38 2.08 -5.71
N SER A 61 -0.91 2.31 -5.44
CA SER A 61 -1.99 1.46 -5.98
C SER A 61 -2.12 1.57 -7.50
N LEU A 62 -2.12 2.79 -8.06
CA LEU A 62 -2.40 3.02 -9.49
C LEU A 62 -1.15 2.91 -10.37
N VAL A 63 0.03 3.21 -9.86
CA VAL A 63 1.26 3.26 -10.67
C VAL A 63 2.12 2.04 -10.44
N GLU A 64 2.24 1.55 -9.20
CA GLU A 64 3.07 0.39 -8.93
C GLU A 64 2.26 -0.90 -9.04
N ILE A 65 1.25 -1.08 -8.18
CA ILE A 65 0.49 -2.33 -8.06
C ILE A 65 -0.31 -2.63 -9.35
N PHE A 66 -0.95 -1.63 -9.95
CA PHE A 66 -1.74 -1.84 -11.18
C PHE A 66 -0.87 -2.29 -12.37
N ASN A 67 0.30 -1.67 -12.56
CA ASN A 67 1.24 -2.07 -13.61
C ASN A 67 1.85 -3.45 -13.34
N GLU A 68 2.14 -3.75 -12.07
CA GLU A 68 2.62 -5.06 -11.65
C GLU A 68 1.56 -6.15 -11.93
N ALA A 69 0.28 -5.87 -11.64
CA ALA A 69 -0.83 -6.77 -11.96
C ALA A 69 -0.94 -7.05 -13.47
N ASN A 70 -0.87 -6.01 -14.31
CA ASN A 70 -0.87 -6.16 -15.77
C ASN A 70 0.27 -7.07 -16.23
N ARG A 71 1.48 -6.82 -15.73
CA ARG A 71 2.66 -7.64 -16.07
C ARG A 71 2.47 -9.10 -15.67
N HIS A 72 1.90 -9.37 -14.49
CA HIS A 72 1.64 -10.73 -14.05
C HIS A 72 0.57 -11.44 -14.90
N PHE A 73 -0.46 -10.73 -15.37
CA PHE A 73 -1.43 -11.31 -16.32
C PHE A 73 -0.81 -11.58 -17.70
N GLU A 74 0.08 -10.72 -18.18
CA GLU A 74 0.84 -10.96 -19.41
C GLU A 74 1.78 -12.17 -19.26
N GLU A 75 2.50 -12.28 -18.14
CA GLU A 75 3.37 -13.43 -17.82
C GLU A 75 2.57 -14.74 -17.67
N ALA A 76 1.30 -14.67 -17.25
CA ALA A 76 0.39 -15.81 -17.20
C ALA A 76 -0.14 -16.26 -18.58
N GLY A 77 0.21 -15.56 -19.67
CA GLY A 77 -0.12 -15.92 -21.04
C GLY A 77 -1.36 -15.24 -21.63
N PHE A 78 -1.91 -14.23 -20.96
CA PHE A 78 -3.01 -13.44 -21.51
C PHE A 78 -2.49 -12.38 -22.51
N PRO A 79 -3.20 -12.13 -23.64
CA PRO A 79 -2.85 -11.05 -24.54
C PRO A 79 -3.00 -9.69 -23.85
N THR A 80 -2.17 -8.72 -24.23
CA THR A 80 -2.05 -7.41 -23.56
C THR A 80 -3.39 -6.73 -23.31
N ASP A 81 -4.30 -6.68 -24.30
CA ASP A 81 -5.61 -6.04 -24.15
C ASP A 81 -6.50 -6.74 -23.09
N GLU A 82 -6.43 -8.07 -23.00
CA GLU A 82 -7.19 -8.83 -22.00
C GLU A 82 -6.55 -8.73 -20.61
N ALA A 83 -5.22 -8.69 -20.51
CA ALA A 83 -4.50 -8.49 -19.25
C ALA A 83 -4.91 -7.17 -18.57
N TYR A 84 -4.99 -6.08 -19.33
CA TYR A 84 -5.49 -4.78 -18.84
C TYR A 84 -6.94 -4.86 -18.38
N LEU A 85 -7.79 -5.59 -19.10
CA LEU A 85 -9.19 -5.78 -18.73
C LEU A 85 -9.32 -6.52 -17.39
N TYR A 86 -8.60 -7.64 -17.24
CA TYR A 86 -8.63 -8.43 -16.00
C TYR A 86 -8.06 -7.67 -14.80
N ALA A 87 -6.96 -6.92 -14.97
CA ALA A 87 -6.41 -6.09 -13.91
C ALA A 87 -7.38 -4.98 -13.48
N THR A 88 -8.04 -4.33 -14.45
CA THR A 88 -9.03 -3.28 -14.19
C THR A 88 -10.25 -3.83 -13.45
N ILE A 89 -10.81 -4.96 -13.91
CA ILE A 89 -11.94 -5.61 -13.24
C ILE A 89 -11.56 -6.03 -11.83
N SER A 90 -10.37 -6.58 -11.62
CA SER A 90 -9.88 -7.01 -10.30
C SER A 90 -9.71 -5.82 -9.35
N PHE A 91 -9.14 -4.72 -9.83
CA PHE A 91 -8.98 -3.49 -9.06
C PHE A 91 -10.32 -2.91 -8.60
N PHE A 92 -11.27 -2.71 -9.53
CA PHE A 92 -12.59 -2.16 -9.18
C PHE A 92 -13.46 -3.13 -8.38
N SER A 93 -13.33 -4.44 -8.61
CA SER A 93 -13.99 -5.44 -7.77
C SER A 93 -13.51 -5.33 -6.32
N GLY A 94 -12.21 -5.12 -6.09
CA GLY A 94 -11.66 -4.86 -4.76
C GLY A 94 -12.24 -3.59 -4.11
N VAL A 95 -12.41 -2.51 -4.89
CA VAL A 95 -13.06 -1.27 -4.43
C VAL A 95 -14.51 -1.52 -4.02
N ILE A 96 -15.27 -2.27 -4.82
CA ILE A 96 -16.68 -2.60 -4.53
C ILE A 96 -16.81 -3.45 -3.26
N VAL A 97 -15.88 -4.37 -3.01
CA VAL A 97 -15.88 -5.20 -1.80
C VAL A 97 -15.53 -4.39 -0.54
N MET A 98 -14.70 -3.35 -0.69
CA MET A 98 -14.20 -2.55 0.43
C MET A 98 -15.16 -1.42 0.85
N VAL A 99 -15.93 -0.87 -0.10
CA VAL A 99 -16.97 0.17 0.11
C VAL A 99 -18.22 -0.44 0.74
#